data_AF-A0A9J6GKI8-F1
#
_entry.id   AF-A0A9J6GKI8-F1
#
_cell.length_a   1.000
_cell.length_b   1.000
_cell.length_c   1.000
_cell.angle_alpha   90.00
_cell.angle_beta   90.00
_cell.angle_gamma   90.00
#
_symmetry.space_group_name_H-M   'P 1'
#
loop_
_entity.id
_entity.type
_entity.pdbx_description
1 polymer ?
#
loop_
_entity_poly.entity_id
_entity_poly.type
_entity_poly.pdbx_seq_one_letter_code
_entity_poly.pdbx_strand_id
1 'polypeptide(L)'
;MLKEKRAPTICHFGLNRKRISEWNEKYDSLLQLTFGKAKPRRKLSNSEQKLTIEVDGALFEFLKPERSAHRAVCNGLLSEEAVKVAHSFQLGNFIALSQYIT
;
A
#
# COMPACT_ATOMS: atom_id res chain seq x y z
N MET A 1 34.45 21.37 27.72
CA MET A 1 33.69 21.19 26.46
C MET A 1 32.71 20.04 26.62
N LEU A 2 31.41 20.34 26.74
CA LEU A 2 30.36 19.32 26.85
C LEU A 2 30.06 18.78 25.45
N LYS A 3 30.45 17.53 25.19
CA LYS A 3 30.03 16.81 23.99
C LYS A 3 28.51 16.64 24.06
N GLU A 4 27.79 17.36 23.22
CA GLU A 4 26.35 17.23 23.05
C GLU A 4 26.04 15.78 22.63
N LYS A 5 25.55 14.97 23.57
CA LYS A 5 25.05 13.62 23.28
C LYS A 5 23.86 13.78 22.36
N ARG A 6 24.05 13.61 21.05
CA ARG A 6 22.95 13.57 20.08
C ARG A 6 21.96 12.49 20.53
N ALA A 7 20.69 12.87 20.72
CA ALA A 7 19.67 11.97 21.23
C ALA A 7 19.60 10.72 20.33
N PRO A 8 19.64 9.49 20.90
CA PRO A 8 19.77 8.25 20.13
C PRO A 8 18.66 8.09 19.08
N THR A 9 17.47 8.63 19.36
CA THR A 9 16.30 8.62 18.47
C THR A 9 16.47 9.44 17.19
N ILE A 10 17.17 10.58 17.26
CA ILE A 10 17.44 11.45 16.09
C ILE A 10 18.31 10.68 15.08
N CYS A 11 19.41 10.10 15.57
CA CYS A 11 20.35 9.37 14.73
C CYS A 11 19.78 8.06 14.22
N HIS A 12 19.01 7.34 15.04
CA HIS A 12 18.45 6.04 14.65
C HIS A 12 17.36 6.16 13.57
N PHE A 13 16.55 7.22 13.61
CA PHE A 13 15.43 7.41 12.68
C PHE A 13 15.67 8.50 11.62
N GLY A 14 16.83 9.18 11.62
CA GLY A 14 17.12 10.28 10.70
C GLY A 14 16.16 11.47 10.85
N LEU A 15 15.66 11.71 12.07
CA LEU A 15 14.62 12.71 12.33
C LEU A 15 15.19 14.04 12.81
N ASN A 16 14.52 15.14 12.48
CA ASN A 16 14.89 16.46 12.97
C ASN A 16 14.41 16.69 14.41
N ARG A 17 15.25 17.34 15.24
CA ARG A 17 14.94 17.65 16.66
C ARG A 17 13.63 18.42 16.84
N LYS A 18 13.33 19.38 15.95
CA LYS A 18 12.07 20.15 15.97
C LYS A 18 10.85 19.23 15.84
N ARG A 19 10.92 18.27 14.92
CA ARG A 19 9.84 17.31 14.66
C ARG A 19 9.60 16.37 15.85
N ILE A 20 10.66 15.99 16.56
CA ILE A 20 10.54 15.20 17.79
C ILE A 20 9.86 16.02 18.89
N SER A 21 10.18 17.31 19.03
CA SER A 21 9.52 18.20 19.99
C SER A 21 8.03 18.32 19.71
N GLU A 22 7.67 18.57 18.45
CA GLU A 22 6.27 18.68 18.02
C GLU A 22 5.46 17.40 18.31
N TRP A 23 6.07 16.22 18.13
CA TRP A 23 5.44 14.94 18.44
C TRP A 23 5.34 14.67 19.92
N ASN A 24 6.33 15.09 20.71
CA ASN A 24 6.27 15.00 22.16
C ASN A 24 5.17 15.90 22.73
N GLU A 25 5.02 17.12 22.21
CA GLU A 25 3.95 18.05 22.61
C GLU A 25 2.55 17.53 22.26
N LYS A 26 2.44 16.76 21.18
CA LYS A 26 1.16 16.21 20.69
C LYS A 26 1.02 14.71 20.98
N TYR A 27 1.83 14.16 21.88
CA TYR A 27 1.96 12.72 22.08
C TYR A 27 0.62 12.08 22.44
N ASP A 28 -0.11 12.65 23.40
CA ASP A 28 -1.38 12.11 23.86
C ASP A 28 -2.46 12.14 22.75
N SER A 29 -2.48 13.20 21.96
CA SER A 29 -3.39 13.31 20.80
C SER A 29 -3.06 12.29 19.71
N LEU A 30 -1.77 12.03 19.47
CA LEU A 30 -1.31 11.00 18.52
C LEU A 30 -1.61 9.59 19.03
N LEU A 31 -1.51 9.38 20.35
CA LEU A 31 -1.85 8.12 20.99
C LEU A 31 -3.35 7.83 20.88
N GLN A 32 -4.21 8.82 21.13
CA GLN A 32 -5.66 8.69 20.96
C GLN A 32 -6.06 8.45 19.50
N LEU A 33 -5.38 9.09 18.54
CA LEU A 33 -5.64 8.88 17.10
C LEU A 33 -5.37 7.43 16.67
N THR A 34 -4.47 6.73 17.37
CA THR A 34 -4.04 5.36 17.07
C THR A 34 -4.65 4.32 18.00
N PHE A 35 -5.32 4.75 19.08
CA PHE A 35 -5.97 3.85 20.04
C PHE A 35 -7.13 3.10 19.38
N GLY A 36 -7.12 1.76 19.48
CA GLY A 36 -8.14 0.88 18.91
C GLY A 36 -8.07 0.67 17.39
N LYS A 37 -7.19 1.37 16.66
CA LYS A 37 -6.94 1.08 15.25
C LYS A 37 -5.93 -0.06 15.16
N ALA A 38 -6.33 -1.17 14.54
CA ALA A 38 -5.38 -2.20 14.12
C ALA A 38 -4.24 -1.52 13.35
N LYS A 39 -2.98 -1.88 13.61
CA LYS A 39 -1.83 -1.36 12.85
C LYS A 39 -2.18 -1.50 11.36
N PRO A 40 -2.39 -0.41 10.61
CA PRO A 40 -2.56 -0.57 9.17
C PRO A 40 -1.26 -1.23 8.70
N ARG A 41 -1.37 -2.41 8.07
CA ARG A 41 -0.22 -3.00 7.38
C ARG A 41 0.32 -1.88 6.49
N ARG A 42 1.55 -1.42 6.76
CA ARG A 42 2.20 -0.45 5.90
C ARG A 42 2.17 -1.07 4.51
N LYS A 43 1.45 -0.46 3.57
CA LYS A 43 1.68 -0.74 2.16
C LYS A 43 3.16 -0.39 1.95
N LEU A 44 3.99 -1.39 1.75
CA LEU A 44 5.27 -1.17 1.11
C LEU A 44 4.89 -0.43 -0.17
N SER A 45 5.37 0.80 -0.32
CA SER A 45 5.23 1.53 -1.56
C SER A 45 6.06 0.79 -2.60
N ASN A 46 5.53 -0.33 -3.08
CA ASN A 46 5.87 -0.84 -4.38
C ASN A 46 5.40 0.27 -5.31
N SER A 47 6.36 0.87 -6.01
CA SER A 47 6.18 1.72 -7.17
C SER A 47 4.77 1.55 -7.74
N GLU A 48 3.99 2.61 -7.64
CA GLU A 48 2.61 2.71 -8.10
C GLU A 48 2.57 2.35 -9.60
N GLN A 49 2.53 1.05 -9.91
CA GLN A 49 1.95 0.60 -11.16
C GLN A 49 0.48 0.98 -10.97
N LYS A 50 0.11 2.11 -11.57
CA LYS A 50 -1.26 2.57 -11.65
C LYS A 50 -2.05 1.47 -12.35
N LEU A 51 -2.60 0.56 -11.57
CA LEU A 51 -3.78 -0.16 -11.97
C LEU A 51 -4.80 0.94 -12.27
N THR A 52 -5.19 1.04 -13.53
CA THR A 52 -6.24 1.94 -13.94
C THR A 52 -7.52 1.43 -13.28
N ILE A 53 -8.34 2.34 -12.74
CA ILE A 53 -9.60 2.00 -12.05
C ILE A 53 -10.48 1.12 -12.96
N GLU A 54 -10.36 1.32 -14.27
CA GLU A 54 -10.98 0.58 -15.34
C GLU A 54 -10.55 -0.89 -15.39
N VAL A 55 -9.26 -1.18 -15.27
CA VAL A 55 -8.74 -2.56 -15.27
C VAL A 55 -9.14 -3.28 -13.98
N ASP A 56 -9.05 -2.61 -12.83
CA ASP A 56 -9.49 -3.16 -11.54
C ASP A 56 -10.99 -3.46 -11.51
N GLY A 57 -11.81 -2.57 -12.08
CA GLY A 57 -13.25 -2.76 -12.20
C GLY A 57 -13.60 -3.99 -13.05
N ALA A 58 -12.95 -4.17 -14.20
CA ALA A 58 -13.17 -5.32 -15.07
C ALA A 58 -12.68 -6.63 -14.42
N LEU A 59 -11.53 -6.63 -13.74
CA LEU A 59 -11.06 -7.77 -12.95
C LEU A 59 -12.04 -8.14 -11.83
N PHE A 60 -12.66 -7.15 -11.18
CA PHE A 60 -13.66 -7.39 -10.15
C PHE A 60 -14.91 -8.08 -10.71
N GLU A 61 -15.40 -7.66 -11.89
CA GLU A 61 -16.51 -8.33 -12.56
C GLU A 61 -16.15 -9.74 -13.01
N PHE A 62 -14.92 -9.98 -13.45
CA PHE A 62 -14.40 -11.33 -13.74
C PHE A 62 -14.40 -12.25 -12.50
N LEU A 63 -14.08 -11.70 -11.31
CA LEU A 63 -14.00 -12.45 -10.07
C LEU A 63 -15.34 -12.77 -9.41
N LYS A 64 -16.38 -11.97 -9.67
CA LYS A 64 -17.70 -12.16 -9.05
C LYS A 64 -18.28 -13.56 -9.26
N PRO A 65 -18.31 -14.11 -10.49
CA PRO A 65 -18.78 -15.47 -10.75
C PRO A 65 -17.92 -16.55 -10.10
N GLU A 66 -16.60 -16.37 -10.07
CA GLU A 66 -15.68 -17.35 -9.47
C GLU A 66 -15.85 -17.41 -7.95
N ARG A 67 -16.05 -16.24 -7.32
CA ARG A 67 -16.34 -16.14 -5.88
C ARG A 67 -17.70 -16.71 -5.52
N SER A 68 -18.75 -16.47 -6.32
CA SER A 68 -20.06 -17.06 -6.08
C SER A 68 -20.07 -18.58 -6.26
N ALA A 69 -19.17 -19.10 -7.10
CA ALA A 69 -18.92 -20.54 -7.26
C ALA A 69 -17.93 -21.13 -6.24
N HIS A 70 -17.44 -20.35 -5.28
CA HIS A 70 -16.39 -20.74 -4.32
C HIS A 70 -15.10 -21.28 -4.95
N ARG A 71 -14.80 -20.87 -6.19
CA ARG A 71 -13.58 -21.27 -6.89
C ARG A 71 -12.45 -20.31 -6.59
N ALA A 72 -11.28 -20.88 -6.31
CA ALA A 72 -10.07 -20.10 -6.11
C ALA A 72 -9.48 -19.71 -7.48
N VAL A 73 -9.28 -18.41 -7.69
CA VAL A 73 -8.60 -17.87 -8.88
C VAL A 73 -7.15 -17.61 -8.52
N CYS A 74 -6.22 -18.19 -9.28
CA CYS A 74 -4.80 -17.97 -9.06
C CYS A 74 -4.34 -16.61 -9.60
N ASN A 75 -3.26 -16.07 -9.04
CA ASN A 75 -2.69 -14.79 -9.48
C ASN A 75 -2.22 -14.82 -10.95
N GLY A 76 -1.82 -15.98 -11.47
CA GLY A 76 -1.46 -16.14 -12.88
C GLY A 76 -2.64 -15.83 -13.80
N LEU A 77 -3.80 -16.43 -13.52
CA LEU A 77 -5.02 -16.19 -14.29
C LEU A 77 -5.49 -14.73 -14.18
N LEU A 78 -5.36 -14.11 -13.01
CA LEU A 78 -5.67 -12.69 -12.83
C LEU A 78 -4.73 -11.79 -13.63
N SER A 79 -3.44 -12.12 -13.68
CA SER A 79 -2.47 -11.34 -14.45
C SER A 79 -2.74 -11.42 -15.95
N GLU A 80 -3.09 -12.61 -16.46
CA GLU A 80 -3.46 -12.80 -17.87
C GLU A 80 -4.72 -12.00 -18.22
N GLU A 81 -5.74 -12.05 -17.36
CA GLU A 81 -6.98 -11.32 -17.58
C GLU A 81 -6.77 -9.80 -17.51
N ALA A 82 -5.92 -9.33 -16.59
CA ALA A 82 -5.54 -7.93 -16.51
C ALA A 82 -4.89 -7.42 -17.81
N VAL A 83 -4.01 -8.21 -18.44
CA VAL A 83 -3.38 -7.85 -19.72
C VAL A 83 -4.42 -7.78 -20.84
N LYS A 84 -5.33 -8.75 -20.93
CA LYS A 84 -6.40 -8.75 -21.95
C LYS A 84 -7.30 -7.53 -21.82
N VAL A 85 -7.73 -7.25 -20.59
CA VAL A 85 -8.56 -6.09 -20.24
C VAL A 85 -7.82 -4.79 -20.61
N ALA A 86 -6.55 -4.66 -20.24
CA ALA A 86 -5.76 -3.49 -20.57
C ALA A 86 -5.59 -3.30 -22.09
N HIS A 87 -5.39 -4.38 -22.84
CA HIS A 87 -5.34 -4.34 -24.31
C HIS A 87 -6.68 -3.90 -24.90
N SER A 88 -7.81 -4.37 -24.34
CA SER A 88 -9.15 -3.96 -24.76
C SER A 88 -9.42 -2.47 -24.53
N PHE A 89 -8.85 -1.90 -23.47
CA PHE A 89 -8.93 -0.47 -23.15
C PHE A 89 -7.86 0.38 -23.85
N GLN A 90 -7.05 -0.19 -24.76
CA GLN A 90 -5.96 0.49 -25.45
C GLN A 90 -4.94 1.13 -24.49
N LEU A 91 -4.77 0.54 -23.30
CA LEU A 91 -3.77 0.95 -22.33
C LEU A 91 -2.40 0.41 -22.76
N GLY A 92 -1.73 1.17 -23.62
CA GLY A 92 -0.38 0.84 -24.10
C GLY A 92 0.62 0.71 -22.94
N ASN A 93 1.51 -0.30 -23.04
CA ASN A 93 2.55 -0.62 -22.05
C ASN A 93 2.05 -1.05 -20.66
N PHE A 94 0.82 -1.58 -20.56
CA PHE A 94 0.34 -2.17 -19.31
C PHE A 94 1.19 -3.38 -18.93
N ILE A 95 1.75 -3.34 -17.73
CA ILE A 95 2.51 -4.45 -17.13
C ILE A 95 1.64 -5.00 -16.01
N ALA A 96 1.31 -6.29 -16.10
CA ALA A 96 0.53 -6.92 -15.06
C ALA A 96 1.36 -7.12 -13.78
N LEU A 97 0.74 -6.89 -12.63
CA LEU A 97 1.34 -7.19 -11.33
C LEU A 97 1.52 -8.69 -11.14
N SER A 98 2.54 -9.07 -10.38
CA SER A 98 2.71 -10.46 -9.95
C SER A 98 1.64 -10.91 -8.93
N GLN A 99 0.93 -9.96 -8.31
CA GLN A 99 -0.09 -10.18 -7.29
C GLN A 99 -1.20 -9.13 -7.43
N TYR A 100 -2.43 -9.58 -7.68
CA TYR A 100 -3.61 -8.72 -7.85
C TYR A 100 -4.55 -8.73 -6.65
N ILE A 101 -4.50 -9.79 -5.85
CA ILE A 101 -5.37 -9.98 -4.68
C ILE A 101 -4.56 -10.67 -3.60
N THR A 102 -4.43 -10.01 -2.45
CA THR A 102 -4.04 -10.61 -1.17
C THR A 102 -5.23 -10.70 -0.25
#